data_AF-X5PVQ6-F1
#
_entry.id   AF-X5PVQ6-F1
#
_cell.length_a   1.000
_cell.length_b   1.000
_cell.length_c   1.000
_cell.angle_alpha   90.00
_cell.angle_beta   90.00
_cell.angle_gamma   90.00
#
_symmetry.space_group_name_H-M   'P 1'
#
loop_
_entity.id
_entity.type
_entity.pdbx_description
1 polymer ?
#
loop_
_entity_poly.entity_id
_entity_poly.type
_entity_poly.pdbx_seq_one_letter_code
_entity_poly.pdbx_strand_id
1 'polypeptide(L)' 'MREIDRACRFVWAEPLIQIAPRDRTRSERGRAENARQGQFEAYDMLLGRVEPELGGSEDVVDFVGLNF' A
#
# COMPACT_ATOMS: atom_id res chain seq x y z
N MET A 1 -15.68 -14.52 3.70
CA MET A 1 -16.67 -13.57 3.13
C MET A 1 -17.12 -13.95 1.73
N ARG A 2 -16.20 -14.18 0.78
CA ARG A 2 -16.56 -14.61 -0.59
C ARG A 2 -17.26 -15.97 -0.69
N GLU A 3 -17.04 -16.86 0.28
CA GLU A 3 -17.78 -18.12 0.41
C GLU A 3 -19.27 -17.91 0.73
N ILE A 4 -19.60 -16.80 1.42
CA ILE A 4 -20.97 -16.42 1.78
C ILE A 4 -21.62 -15.65 0.62
N ASP A 5 -20.88 -14.71 0.02
CA ASP A 5 -21.32 -13.93 -1.13
C ASP A 5 -20.19 -13.80 -2.17
N ARG A 6 -20.38 -14.44 -3.34
CA ARG A 6 -19.40 -14.41 -4.44
C ARG A 6 -19.22 -13.03 -5.07
N ALA A 7 -20.20 -12.14 -4.91
CA ALA A 7 -20.12 -10.76 -5.40
C ALA A 7 -19.33 -9.84 -4.45
N CYS A 8 -19.00 -10.30 -3.22
CA CYS A 8 -18.22 -9.53 -2.26
C CYS A 8 -16.88 -9.07 -2.86
N ARG A 9 -16.53 -7.81 -2.59
CA ARG A 9 -15.26 -7.17 -2.97
C ARG A 9 -14.64 -6.48 -1.75
N PHE A 10 -13.36 -6.70 -1.54
CA PHE A 10 -12.52 -6.04 -0.57
C PHE A 10 -11.94 -4.77 -1.18
N VAL A 11 -12.36 -3.62 -0.64
CA VAL A 11 -11.97 -2.29 -1.11
C VAL A 11 -11.22 -1.58 0.00
N TRP A 12 -10.10 -0.96 -0.38
CA TRP A 12 -9.29 -0.16 0.52
C TRP A 12 -9.23 1.29 0.05
N ALA A 13 -9.01 2.23 0.97
CA ALA A 13 -9.00 3.66 0.68
C ALA A 13 -7.72 4.30 1.22
N GLU A 14 -6.95 4.95 0.35
CA GLU A 14 -5.64 5.48 0.69
C GLU A 14 -5.39 6.90 0.19
N PRO A 15 -4.70 7.70 1.01
CA PRO A 15 -4.15 8.97 0.56
C PRO A 15 -2.97 8.73 -0.39
N LEU A 16 -3.09 9.29 -1.59
CA LEU A 16 -1.97 9.39 -2.52
C LEU A 16 -1.17 10.66 -2.20
N ILE A 17 -0.20 10.55 -1.30
CA ILE A 17 0.60 11.71 -0.88
C ILE A 17 1.85 11.81 -1.76
N GLN A 18 1.98 12.94 -2.45
CA GLN A 18 3.22 13.29 -3.13
C GLN A 18 4.27 13.75 -2.11
N ILE A 19 5.30 12.95 -1.92
CA ILE A 19 6.43 13.29 -1.05
C ILE A 19 7.59 13.80 -1.91
N ALA A 20 7.85 15.10 -1.82
CA ALA A 20 8.97 15.74 -2.51
C ALA A 20 10.17 15.92 -1.56
N PRO A 21 11.41 15.78 -2.05
CA PRO A 21 12.58 16.09 -1.24
C PRO A 21 12.67 17.59 -0.98
N ARG A 22 13.15 17.96 0.21
CA ARG A 22 13.34 19.36 0.59
C ARG A 22 14.37 20.09 -0.29
N ASP A 23 15.37 19.36 -0.77
CA ASP A 23 16.41 19.86 -1.66
C ASP A 23 16.91 18.79 -2.63
N ARG A 24 17.96 19.11 -3.41
CA ARG A 24 18.50 18.21 -4.45
C ARG A 24 19.57 17.25 -3.94
N THR A 25 19.92 17.26 -2.66
CA THR A 25 20.95 16.38 -2.11
C THR A 25 20.54 14.91 -2.26
N ARG A 26 21.53 14.02 -2.42
CA ARG A 26 21.26 12.57 -2.54
C ARG A 26 20.55 12.03 -1.29
N SER A 27 20.89 12.55 -0.11
CA SER A 27 20.27 12.13 1.16
C SER A 27 18.80 12.50 1.23
N GLU A 28 18.42 13.75 0.91
CA GLU A 28 17.00 14.15 0.92
C GLU A 28 16.19 13.40 -0.14
N ARG A 29 16.76 13.19 -1.34
CA ARG A 29 16.11 12.37 -2.38
C ARG A 29 15.84 10.94 -1.91
N GLY A 30 16.82 10.32 -1.25
CA GLY A 30 16.66 8.97 -0.68
C GLY A 30 15.62 8.91 0.43
N ARG A 31 15.60 9.92 1.33
CA ARG A 31 14.57 10.02 2.37
C ARG A 31 13.17 10.15 1.79
N ALA A 32 12.99 11.05 0.83
CA ALA A 32 11.70 11.27 0.18
C ALA A 32 11.23 10.02 -0.56
N GLU A 33 12.11 9.31 -1.25
CA GLU A 33 11.78 8.05 -1.92
C GLU A 33 11.40 6.94 -0.93
N ASN A 34 12.15 6.77 0.16
CA ASN A 34 11.82 5.78 1.19
C ASN A 34 10.46 6.08 1.82
N ALA A 35 10.19 7.34 2.14
CA ALA A 35 8.89 7.75 2.66
C ALA A 35 7.78 7.55 1.62
N ARG A 36 8.04 7.84 0.34
CA ARG A 36 7.09 7.63 -0.75
C ARG A 36 6.70 6.15 -0.86
N GLN A 37 7.66 5.25 -0.73
CA GLN A 37 7.45 3.80 -0.77
C GLN A 37 6.75 3.28 0.48
N GLY A 38 7.11 3.80 1.67
CA GLY A 38 6.50 3.39 2.94
C GLY A 38 4.98 3.59 3.01
N GLN A 39 4.42 4.49 2.21
CA GLN A 39 2.97 4.65 2.07
C GLN A 39 2.25 3.38 1.58
N PHE A 40 2.96 2.47 0.91
CA PHE A 40 2.41 1.22 0.38
C PHE A 40 2.70 -0.01 1.24
N GLU A 41 3.43 0.14 2.35
CA GLU A 41 3.87 -0.98 3.19
C GLU A 41 2.69 -1.81 3.72
N ALA A 42 1.60 -1.15 4.12
CA ALA A 42 0.38 -1.83 4.55
C ALA A 42 -0.21 -2.73 3.45
N TYR A 43 -0.12 -2.32 2.18
CA TYR A 43 -0.57 -3.14 1.04
C TYR A 43 0.36 -4.30 0.77
N ASP A 44 1.66 -4.07 0.88
CA ASP A 44 2.63 -5.16 0.74
C ASP A 44 2.42 -6.22 1.82
N MET A 45 2.07 -5.83 3.04
CA MET A 45 1.65 -6.76 4.11
C MET A 45 0.31 -7.44 3.77
N LEU A 46 -0.73 -6.68 3.38
CA LEU A 46 -2.04 -7.23 3.04
C LEU A 46 -1.97 -8.23 1.90
N LEU A 47 -1.16 -7.97 0.88
CA LEU A 47 -0.94 -8.85 -0.28
C LEU A 47 -0.01 -10.03 0.05
N GLY A 48 0.54 -10.11 1.26
CA GLY A 48 1.47 -11.16 1.68
C GLY A 48 2.84 -11.09 1.01
N ARG A 49 3.23 -9.92 0.50
CA ARG A 49 4.55 -9.69 -0.13
C ARG A 49 5.65 -9.44 0.91
N VAL A 50 5.27 -8.92 2.07
CA VAL A 50 6.13 -8.67 3.24
C VAL A 50 5.49 -9.34 4.45
N GLU A 51 6.31 -9.99 5.27
CA GLU A 51 5.87 -10.72 6.48
C GLU A 51 4.66 -11.65 6.22
N PRO A 52 4.72 -12.56 5.21
CA PRO A 52 3.59 -13.42 4.84
C PRO A 52 3.08 -14.31 5.99
N GLU A 53 3.90 -14.60 6.99
CA GLU A 53 3.53 -15.30 8.22
C GLU A 53 2.42 -14.61 9.02
N LEU A 54 2.19 -13.31 8.79
CA LEU A 54 1.12 -12.54 9.41
C LEU A 54 -0.25 -12.70 8.71
N GLY A 55 -0.32 -13.49 7.62
CA GLY A 55 -1.58 -13.92 7.00
C GLY A 55 -2.07 -13.05 5.83
N GLY A 56 -1.19 -12.26 5.22
CA GLY A 56 -1.49 -11.54 3.97
C GLY A 56 -1.69 -12.48 2.78
N SER A 57 -2.46 -12.04 1.78
CA SER A 57 -2.77 -12.80 0.57
C SER A 57 -3.28 -11.89 -0.55
N GLU A 58 -3.00 -12.21 -1.81
CA GLU A 58 -3.46 -11.43 -2.96
C GLU A 58 -4.99 -11.38 -3.12
N ASP A 59 -5.74 -12.28 -2.48
CA ASP A 59 -7.21 -12.36 -2.57
C ASP A 59 -7.97 -11.39 -1.65
N VAL A 60 -7.27 -10.68 -0.77
CA VAL A 60 -7.85 -9.72 0.20
C VAL A 60 -7.83 -8.25 -0.28
N VAL A 61 -7.37 -7.99 -1.50
CA VAL A 61 -7.34 -6.66 -2.14
C VAL A 61 -7.95 -6.76 -3.54
N ASP A 62 -9.21 -6.35 -3.73
CA ASP A 62 -9.80 -6.24 -5.08
C ASP A 62 -9.57 -4.86 -5.68
N PHE A 63 -9.70 -3.82 -4.87
CA PHE A 63 -9.62 -2.43 -5.31
C PHE A 63 -8.91 -1.57 -4.27
N VAL A 64 -8.13 -0.61 -4.75
CA VAL A 64 -7.54 0.46 -3.95
C VAL A 64 -8.06 1.79 -4.50
N GLY A 65 -8.89 2.48 -3.72
CA GLY A 65 -9.32 3.84 -3.99
C GLY A 65 -8.26 4.81 -3.52
N LEU A 66 -7.84 5.72 -4.39
CA LEU A 66 -6.85 6.75 -4.07
C LEU A 66 -7.51 8.12 -3.98
N ASN A 67 -7.30 8.84 -2.88
CA ASN A 67 -7.64 10.27 -2.80
C ASN A 67 -6.38 11.12 -2.97
N PHE A 68 -6.50 12.20 -3.75
CA PHE A 68 -5.41 13.07 -4.17
C PHE A 68 -5.83 14.54 -4.10
#